data_AF-A0A815J4L7-F1
#
_entry.id   AF-A0A815J4L7-F1
#
_cell.length_a   1.000
_cell.length_b   1.000
_cell.length_c   1.000
_cell.angle_alpha   90.00
_cell.angle_beta   90.00
_cell.angle_gamma   90.00
#
_symmetry.space_group_name_H-M   'P 1'
#
loop_
_entity.id
_entity.type
_entity.pdbx_description
1 polymer ?
#
loop_
_entity_poly.entity_id
_entity_poly.type
_entity_poly.pdbx_seq_one_letter_code
_entity_poly.pdbx_strand_id
1 'polypeptide(L)'
;MLSTGDVQNYLRKLQTELRFIKFRDVDYKSLQTGNPCELLKIYHYVFLDFNPLFAKNLLDKCNCDFYGKTDSHFIDTMYKTLRDHFSYKPPITKEQFFTTGFAERKLQMACDVITLVRQECKDINMIQQQQQQKRPGSNSARLANGIKEKKRISSSTRK
;
A
#
# COMPACT_ATOMS: atom_id res chain seq x y z
N MET A 1 -5.73 20.87 -30.98
CA MET A 1 -4.32 20.50 -30.80
C MET A 1 -4.19 19.82 -29.45
N LEU A 2 -3.83 18.53 -29.40
CA LEU A 2 -3.52 17.83 -28.15
C LEU A 2 -2.17 18.37 -27.65
N SER A 3 -2.18 19.09 -26.54
CA SER A 3 -0.96 19.68 -26.00
C SER A 3 -0.12 18.56 -25.39
N THR A 4 0.93 18.12 -26.10
CA THR A 4 1.91 17.10 -25.64
C THR A 4 2.53 17.44 -24.27
N GLY A 5 2.37 18.68 -23.78
CA GLY A 5 2.82 19.13 -22.47
C GLY A 5 2.27 18.33 -21.29
N ASP A 6 1.01 17.88 -21.36
CA ASP A 6 0.37 17.19 -20.23
C ASP A 6 0.88 15.75 -20.08
N VAL A 7 1.09 15.03 -21.19
CA VAL A 7 1.68 13.68 -21.21
C VAL A 7 3.05 13.67 -20.53
N GLN A 8 3.92 14.63 -20.87
CA GLN A 8 5.26 14.72 -20.29
C GLN A 8 5.23 15.06 -18.80
N ASN A 9 4.27 15.90 -18.38
CA ASN A 9 4.07 16.22 -16.97
C ASN A 9 3.68 14.97 -16.16
N TYR A 10 2.69 14.21 -16.64
CA TYR A 10 2.29 12.96 -15.99
C TYR A 10 3.39 11.90 -16.02
N LEU A 11 4.17 11.81 -17.10
CA LEU A 11 5.31 10.89 -17.17
C LEU A 11 6.36 11.18 -16.08
N ARG A 12 6.70 12.45 -15.85
CA ARG A 12 7.64 12.85 -14.79
C ARG A 12 7.10 12.56 -13.39
N LYS A 13 5.80 12.80 -13.17
CA LYS A 13 5.12 12.44 -11.92
C LYS A 13 5.15 10.93 -11.70
N LEU A 14 4.78 10.16 -12.72
CA LEU A 14 4.80 8.70 -12.69
C LEU A 14 6.21 8.17 -12.38
N GLN A 15 7.25 8.71 -13.02
CA GLN A 15 8.64 8.33 -12.75
C GLN A 15 9.03 8.51 -11.27
N THR A 16 8.59 9.61 -10.65
CA THR A 16 8.82 9.88 -9.22
C THR A 16 8.14 8.83 -8.34
N GLU A 17 6.87 8.51 -8.63
CA GLU A 17 6.11 7.51 -7.88
C GLU A 17 6.68 6.09 -8.08
N LEU A 18 7.08 5.72 -9.30
CA LEU A 18 7.70 4.43 -9.60
C LEU A 18 9.03 4.24 -8.85
N ARG A 19 9.84 5.30 -8.72
CA ARG A 19 11.06 5.27 -7.88
C ARG A 19 10.73 5.07 -6.41
N PHE A 20 9.64 5.66 -5.92
CA PHE A 20 9.21 5.50 -4.53
C PHE A 20 8.80 4.06 -4.22
N ILE A 21 8.02 3.45 -5.12
CA ILE A 21 7.62 2.04 -5.00
C ILE A 21 8.74 1.05 -5.41
N LYS A 22 9.91 1.55 -5.82
CA LYS A 22 11.09 0.77 -6.25
C LYS A 22 10.88 -0.11 -7.49
N PHE A 23 9.94 0.26 -8.37
CA PHE A 23 9.74 -0.39 -9.66
C PHE A 23 10.75 0.14 -10.70
N ARG A 24 11.49 -0.76 -11.37
CA ARG A 24 12.58 -0.37 -12.29
C ARG A 24 12.37 -0.79 -13.75
N ASP A 25 11.52 -1.78 -14.00
CA ASP A 25 11.31 -2.36 -15.34
C ASP A 25 10.22 -1.58 -16.10
N VAL A 26 10.58 -0.42 -16.65
CA VAL A 26 9.62 0.52 -17.25
C VAL A 26 10.12 1.02 -18.61
N ASP A 27 9.37 0.72 -19.66
CA ASP A 27 9.59 1.30 -20.99
C ASP A 27 8.83 2.62 -21.17
N TYR A 28 9.47 3.73 -20.82
CA TYR A 28 8.88 5.08 -20.91
C TYR A 28 8.44 5.47 -22.33
N LYS A 29 9.09 4.93 -23.37
CA LYS A 29 8.69 5.16 -24.77
C LYS A 29 7.32 4.54 -25.07
N SER A 30 7.11 3.32 -24.61
CA SER A 30 5.84 2.60 -24.74
C SER A 30 4.72 3.22 -23.90
N LEU A 31 5.07 3.82 -22.75
CA LEU A 31 4.11 4.61 -21.96
C LEU A 31 3.66 5.88 -22.68
N GLN A 32 4.57 6.58 -23.36
CA GLN A 32 4.24 7.78 -24.14
C GLN A 32 3.31 7.49 -25.32
N THR A 33 3.41 6.29 -25.93
CA THR A 33 2.50 5.86 -26.99
C THR A 33 1.15 5.34 -26.46
N GLY A 34 1.01 5.19 -25.13
CA GLY A 34 -0.19 4.68 -24.49
C GLY A 34 -0.36 3.17 -24.64
N ASN A 35 0.76 2.43 -24.69
CA ASN A 35 0.74 0.97 -24.77
C ASN A 35 0.18 0.36 -23.45
N PRO A 36 -0.86 -0.50 -23.52
CA PRO A 36 -1.44 -1.13 -22.33
C PRO A 36 -0.48 -2.06 -21.59
N CYS A 37 0.42 -2.76 -22.30
CA CYS A 37 1.24 -3.81 -21.71
C CYS A 37 2.17 -3.26 -20.61
N GLU A 38 2.77 -2.08 -20.83
CA GLU A 38 3.64 -1.46 -19.83
C GLU A 38 2.88 -0.96 -18.61
N LEU A 39 1.68 -0.39 -18.81
CA LEU A 39 0.82 0.02 -17.70
C LEU A 39 0.34 -1.19 -16.91
N LEU A 40 0.06 -2.30 -17.58
CA LEU A 40 -0.37 -3.53 -16.94
C LEU A 40 0.73 -4.07 -15.99
N LYS A 41 1.99 -4.11 -16.44
CA LYS A 41 3.13 -4.49 -15.59
C LYS A 41 3.20 -3.63 -14.32
N ILE A 42 3.05 -2.31 -14.48
CA ILE A 42 3.04 -1.38 -13.35
C ILE A 42 1.90 -1.70 -12.39
N TYR A 43 0.68 -1.92 -12.89
CA TYR A 43 -0.46 -2.23 -12.03
C TYR A 43 -0.32 -3.57 -11.33
N HIS A 44 0.17 -4.62 -12.01
CA HIS A 44 0.46 -5.90 -11.36
C HIS A 44 1.40 -5.70 -10.17
N TYR A 45 2.51 -4.98 -10.38
CA TYR A 45 3.45 -4.69 -9.30
C TYR A 45 2.81 -3.90 -8.15
N VAL A 46 2.03 -2.86 -8.46
CA VAL A 46 1.40 -1.99 -7.45
C VAL A 46 0.37 -2.75 -6.60
N PHE A 47 -0.43 -3.62 -7.20
CA PHE A 47 -1.51 -4.33 -6.49
C PHE A 47 -1.06 -5.63 -5.82
N LEU A 48 -0.04 -6.31 -6.36
CA LEU A 48 0.42 -7.61 -5.88
C LEU A 48 1.72 -7.54 -5.08
N ASP A 49 2.74 -6.85 -5.61
CA ASP A 49 4.11 -6.95 -5.09
C ASP A 49 4.50 -5.80 -4.15
N PHE A 50 3.84 -4.65 -4.25
CA PHE A 50 4.23 -3.46 -3.48
C PHE A 50 4.05 -3.63 -1.97
N ASN A 51 2.92 -4.21 -1.53
CA ASN A 51 2.67 -4.49 -0.11
C ASN A 51 1.78 -5.74 0.06
N PRO A 52 2.30 -6.83 0.67
CA PRO A 52 1.55 -8.07 0.82
C PRO A 52 0.32 -7.93 1.73
N LEU A 53 0.35 -7.00 2.70
CA LEU A 53 -0.80 -6.73 3.57
C LEU A 53 -1.93 -6.04 2.81
N PHE A 54 -1.59 -5.20 1.84
CA PHE A 54 -2.57 -4.55 0.98
C PHE A 54 -3.26 -5.58 0.07
N ALA A 55 -2.48 -6.42 -0.62
CA ALA A 55 -3.03 -7.50 -1.44
C ALA A 55 -3.95 -8.44 -0.64
N LYS A 56 -3.53 -8.80 0.59
CA LYS A 56 -4.36 -9.61 1.49
C LYS A 56 -5.65 -8.89 1.91
N ASN A 57 -5.58 -7.61 2.28
CA ASN A 57 -6.77 -6.83 2.63
C ASN A 57 -7.73 -6.70 1.46
N LEU A 58 -7.22 -6.58 0.23
CA LEU A 58 -8.03 -6.57 -0.98
C LEU A 58 -8.80 -7.89 -1.15
N LEU A 59 -8.14 -9.02 -0.92
CA LEU A 59 -8.79 -10.32 -0.95
C LEU A 59 -9.83 -10.48 0.18
N ASP A 60 -9.44 -10.20 1.42
CA ASP A 60 -10.26 -10.47 2.61
C ASP A 60 -11.47 -9.53 2.74
N LYS A 61 -11.32 -8.24 2.41
CA LYS A 61 -12.37 -7.22 2.59
C LYS A 61 -13.14 -6.92 1.32
N CYS A 62 -12.45 -6.91 0.18
CA CYS A 62 -13.04 -6.50 -1.10
C CYS A 62 -13.48 -7.71 -1.92
N ASN A 63 -13.13 -8.93 -1.49
CA ASN A 63 -13.28 -10.17 -2.25
C ASN A 63 -12.66 -10.06 -3.66
N CYS A 64 -11.61 -9.24 -3.79
CA CYS A 64 -10.94 -8.93 -5.04
C CYS A 64 -9.67 -9.77 -5.16
N ASP A 65 -9.77 -10.89 -5.86
CA ASP A 65 -8.62 -11.73 -6.17
C ASP A 65 -7.90 -11.22 -7.42
N PHE A 66 -6.60 -11.00 -7.33
CA PHE A 66 -5.75 -10.55 -8.43
C PHE A 66 -4.77 -11.64 -8.91
N TYR A 67 -4.74 -12.82 -8.28
CA TYR A 67 -3.83 -13.91 -8.62
C TYR A 67 -4.37 -14.80 -9.75
N GLY A 68 -3.48 -15.27 -10.63
CA GLY A 68 -3.79 -16.31 -11.64
C GLY A 68 -4.79 -15.91 -12.73
N LYS A 69 -5.07 -14.62 -12.88
CA LYS A 69 -6.07 -14.08 -13.82
C LYS A 69 -5.42 -13.60 -15.12
N THR A 70 -6.18 -13.67 -16.21
CA THR A 70 -5.83 -13.02 -17.48
C THR A 70 -5.82 -11.51 -17.31
N ASP A 71 -5.03 -10.82 -18.14
CA ASP A 71 -4.90 -9.35 -18.14
C ASP A 71 -6.25 -8.62 -18.16
N SER A 72 -7.20 -9.14 -18.94
CA SER A 72 -8.58 -8.61 -19.02
C SER A 72 -9.32 -8.72 -17.69
N HIS A 73 -9.21 -9.86 -17.01
CA HIS A 73 -9.87 -10.05 -15.72
C HIS A 73 -9.16 -9.27 -14.61
N PHE A 74 -7.83 -9.12 -14.68
CA PHE A 74 -7.06 -8.26 -13.79
C PHE A 74 -7.58 -6.81 -13.87
N ILE A 75 -7.70 -6.26 -15.08
CA ILE A 75 -8.23 -4.90 -15.28
C ILE A 75 -9.69 -4.79 -14.84
N ASP A 76 -10.54 -5.79 -15.09
CA ASP A 76 -11.93 -5.79 -14.61
C ASP A 76 -11.99 -5.68 -13.08
N THR A 77 -11.18 -6.48 -12.40
CA THR A 77 -11.09 -6.51 -10.93
C THR A 77 -10.54 -5.19 -10.42
N MET A 78 -9.47 -4.66 -11.03
CA MET A 78 -8.90 -3.36 -10.68
C MET A 78 -9.94 -2.23 -10.79
N TYR A 79 -10.73 -2.20 -11.87
CA TYR A 79 -11.78 -1.19 -12.05
C TYR A 79 -12.89 -1.29 -11.01
N LYS A 80 -13.28 -2.52 -10.63
CA LYS A 80 -14.22 -2.75 -9.53
C LYS A 80 -13.66 -2.26 -8.21
N THR A 81 -12.43 -2.64 -7.86
CA THR A 81 -11.76 -2.18 -6.65
C THR A 81 -11.64 -0.65 -6.60
N LEU A 82 -11.24 -0.01 -7.70
CA LEU A 82 -11.15 1.45 -7.75
C LEU A 82 -12.50 2.13 -7.50
N ARG A 83 -13.59 1.59 -8.04
CA ARG A 83 -14.93 2.14 -7.82
C ARG A 83 -15.46 1.87 -6.42
N ASP A 84 -15.35 0.63 -5.95
CA ASP A 84 -16.06 0.17 -4.76
C ASP A 84 -15.26 0.47 -3.49
N HIS A 85 -13.93 0.37 -3.54
CA HIS A 85 -13.07 0.66 -2.39
C HIS A 85 -12.55 2.08 -2.37
N PHE A 86 -12.05 2.58 -3.51
CA PHE A 86 -11.44 3.90 -3.57
C PHE A 86 -12.42 5.01 -3.94
N SER A 87 -13.67 4.68 -4.28
CA SER A 87 -14.66 5.64 -4.84
C SER A 87 -14.10 6.46 -6.01
N TYR A 88 -13.09 5.93 -6.70
CA TYR A 88 -12.40 6.57 -7.80
C TYR A 88 -13.06 6.20 -9.11
N LYS A 89 -13.29 7.19 -9.97
CA LYS A 89 -13.86 7.00 -11.31
C LYS A 89 -12.75 7.07 -12.35
N PRO A 90 -12.36 5.94 -12.96
CA PRO A 90 -11.34 5.92 -14.01
C PRO A 90 -11.69 6.87 -15.18
N PRO A 91 -10.71 7.63 -15.71
CA PRO A 91 -10.93 8.59 -16.81
C PRO A 91 -11.08 7.93 -18.19
N ILE A 92 -10.84 6.62 -18.28
CA ILE A 92 -10.94 5.80 -19.50
C ILE A 92 -11.72 4.53 -19.21
N THR A 93 -12.31 3.93 -20.23
CA THR A 93 -13.00 2.63 -20.11
C THR A 93 -12.01 1.47 -20.20
N LYS A 94 -12.46 0.26 -19.81
CA LYS A 94 -11.68 -0.98 -19.93
C LYS A 94 -11.24 -1.24 -21.38
N GLU A 95 -12.12 -0.99 -22.36
CA GLU A 95 -11.83 -1.12 -23.79
C GLU A 95 -10.77 -0.11 -24.26
N GLN A 96 -10.89 1.14 -23.81
CA GLN A 96 -9.91 2.19 -24.09
C GLN A 96 -8.56 1.91 -23.44
N PHE A 97 -8.55 1.20 -22.30
CA PHE A 97 -7.31 0.75 -21.68
C PHE A 97 -6.53 -0.19 -22.60
N PHE A 98 -7.17 -1.22 -23.16
CA PHE A 98 -6.52 -2.19 -24.06
C PHE A 98 -6.21 -1.65 -25.46
N THR A 99 -6.75 -0.50 -25.83
CA THR A 99 -6.49 0.15 -27.13
C THR A 99 -5.22 1.00 -27.06
N THR A 100 -4.31 0.88 -28.02
CA THR A 100 -3.13 1.77 -28.10
C THR A 100 -3.57 3.22 -28.32
N GLY A 101 -3.09 4.15 -27.49
CA GLY A 101 -3.53 5.55 -27.48
C GLY A 101 -3.97 6.01 -26.08
N PHE A 102 -4.65 7.16 -26.01
CA PHE A 102 -5.10 7.77 -24.74
C PHE A 102 -4.00 7.90 -23.67
N ALA A 103 -2.74 8.09 -24.10
CA ALA A 103 -1.56 8.04 -23.24
C ALA A 103 -1.69 8.97 -22.03
N GLU A 104 -2.15 10.19 -22.25
CA GLU A 104 -2.35 11.19 -21.18
C GLU A 104 -3.28 10.69 -20.08
N ARG A 105 -4.50 10.26 -20.44
CA ARG A 105 -5.50 9.80 -19.47
C ARG A 105 -5.07 8.51 -18.78
N LYS A 106 -4.36 7.64 -19.50
CA LYS A 106 -3.76 6.42 -18.93
C LYS A 106 -2.67 6.73 -17.91
N LEU A 107 -1.80 7.68 -18.21
CA LEU A 107 -0.74 8.13 -17.30
C LEU A 107 -1.31 8.85 -16.09
N GLN A 108 -2.34 9.68 -16.29
CA GLN A 108 -3.08 10.31 -15.19
C GLN A 108 -3.68 9.23 -14.27
N MET A 109 -4.39 8.26 -14.84
CA MET A 109 -4.96 7.14 -14.08
C MET A 109 -3.87 6.38 -13.31
N ALA A 110 -2.71 6.10 -13.93
CA ALA A 110 -1.61 5.41 -13.26
C ALA A 110 -1.08 6.20 -12.05
N CYS A 111 -0.88 7.52 -12.20
CA CYS A 111 -0.43 8.38 -11.11
C CYS A 111 -1.44 8.39 -9.95
N ASP A 112 -2.73 8.52 -10.26
CA ASP A 112 -3.80 8.54 -9.27
C ASP A 112 -3.88 7.20 -8.52
N VAL A 113 -3.86 6.08 -9.25
CA VAL A 113 -3.91 4.73 -8.68
C VAL A 113 -2.73 4.47 -7.75
N ILE A 114 -1.50 4.81 -8.15
CA ILE A 114 -0.32 4.62 -7.29
C ILE A 114 -0.45 5.46 -6.02
N THR A 115 -0.95 6.69 -6.14
CA THR A 115 -1.14 7.58 -4.99
C THR A 115 -2.17 7.01 -4.01
N LEU A 116 -3.29 6.52 -4.52
CA LEU A 116 -4.37 5.90 -3.72
C LEU A 116 -3.88 4.65 -2.99
N VAL A 117 -3.23 3.72 -3.71
CA VAL A 117 -2.69 2.49 -3.12
C VAL A 117 -1.64 2.82 -2.06
N ARG A 118 -0.82 3.84 -2.28
CA ARG A 118 0.19 4.29 -1.33
C ARG A 118 -0.42 4.87 -0.06
N GLN A 119 -1.52 5.61 -0.17
CA GLN A 119 -2.26 6.13 0.99
C GLN A 119 -2.85 4.97 1.81
N GLU A 120 -3.56 4.05 1.15
CA GLU A 120 -4.08 2.85 1.83
C GLU A 120 -2.98 2.03 2.50
N CYS A 121 -1.84 1.83 1.84
CA CYS A 121 -0.70 1.12 2.43
C CYS A 121 -0.15 1.82 3.68
N LYS A 122 -0.15 3.16 3.72
CA LYS A 122 0.26 3.90 4.91
C LYS A 122 -0.75 3.71 6.05
N ASP A 123 -2.03 3.79 5.75
CA ASP A 123 -3.10 3.65 6.74
C ASP A 123 -3.11 2.24 7.35
N ILE A 124 -2.95 1.21 6.51
CA ILE A 124 -2.80 -0.18 6.96
C ILE A 124 -1.59 -0.32 7.90
N ASN A 125 -0.44 0.26 7.53
CA ASN A 125 0.77 0.21 8.36
C ASN A 125 0.60 0.96 9.69
N MET A 126 -0.10 2.10 9.71
CA MET A 126 -0.40 2.83 10.94
C MET A 126 -1.32 2.02 11.87
N ILE A 127 -2.36 1.38 11.32
CA ILE A 127 -3.28 0.53 12.09
C ILE A 127 -2.54 -0.69 12.68
N GLN A 128 -1.64 -1.31 11.91
CA GLN A 128 -0.82 -2.44 12.38
C GLN A 128 0.12 -2.03 13.53
N GLN A 129 0.74 -0.85 13.45
CA GLN A 129 1.60 -0.31 14.52
C GLN A 129 0.82 -0.01 15.80
N GLN A 130 -0.40 0.50 15.69
CA GLN A 130 -1.27 0.75 16.85
C GLN A 130 -1.76 -0.53 17.52
N GLN A 131 -2.00 -1.60 16.75
CA GLN A 131 -2.39 -2.91 17.30
C GLN A 131 -1.24 -3.61 18.04
N GLN A 132 0.02 -3.39 17.65
CA GLN A 132 1.19 -3.95 18.36
C GLN A 132 1.49 -3.24 19.69
N GLN A 133 1.17 -1.95 19.84
CA GLN A 133 1.34 -1.23 21.12
C GLN A 133 0.24 -1.52 22.15
N LYS A 134 -0.88 -2.15 21.75
CA LYS A 134 -1.96 -2.59 22.67
C LYS A 134 -1.77 -3.99 23.26
N ARG A 135 -0.56 -4.56 23.24
CA ARG A 135 -0.25 -5.70 24.13
C ARG A 135 0.13 -5.15 25.50
N PRO A 136 -0.70 -5.33 26.56
CA PRO A 136 -0.26 -5.02 27.91
C PRO A 136 0.86 -6.01 28.26
N GLY A 137 2.10 -5.54 28.18
CA GLY A 137 3.22 -6.20 28.84
C GLY A 137 2.95 -6.16 30.34
N SER A 138 2.72 -7.35 30.91
CA SER A 138 2.41 -7.60 32.30
C SER A 138 3.31 -6.84 33.27
N ASN A 139 2.74 -5.92 34.04
CA ASN A 139 3.30 -5.48 35.31
C ASN A 139 3.24 -6.65 36.31
N SER A 140 4.21 -7.57 36.26
CA SER A 140 4.47 -8.49 37.37
C SER A 140 5.90 -9.01 37.32
N ALA A 141 6.84 -8.14 37.69
CA ALA A 141 8.11 -8.53 38.27
C ALA A 141 8.62 -7.36 39.12
N ARG A 142 8.15 -7.32 40.37
CA ARG A 142 8.68 -6.46 41.42
C ARG A 142 10.18 -6.69 41.57
N LEU A 143 10.98 -5.74 41.10
CA LEU A 143 12.34 -5.52 41.57
C LEU A 143 12.28 -4.84 42.93
N ALA A 144 12.88 -5.46 43.95
CA ALA A 144 13.95 -4.86 44.75
C ALA A 144 14.16 -5.62 46.06
N ASN A 145 15.24 -6.38 46.10
CA ASN A 145 15.98 -6.69 47.30
C ASN A 145 16.43 -5.40 48.02
N GLY A 146 16.39 -5.41 49.36
CA GLY A 146 17.36 -4.67 50.17
C GLY A 146 16.80 -3.76 51.26
N ILE A 147 16.59 -4.31 52.47
CA ILE A 147 16.91 -3.59 53.72
C ILE A 147 17.56 -4.62 54.68
N LYS A 148 18.89 -4.58 54.76
CA LYS A 148 19.64 -4.99 55.96
C LYS A 148 19.77 -3.73 56.82
N GLU A 149 19.39 -3.77 58.10
CA GLU A 149 20.16 -3.13 59.17
C GLU A 149 19.67 -3.60 60.55
N LYS A 150 20.64 -3.79 61.44
CA LYS A 150 20.59 -4.34 62.79
C LYS A 150 19.85 -3.44 63.80
N LYS A 151 19.26 -4.06 64.84
CA LYS A 151 19.38 -3.54 66.22
C LYS A 151 19.23 -4.64 67.27
N ARG A 152 20.33 -4.90 67.99
CA ARG A 152 20.33 -5.39 69.38
C ARG A 152 19.32 -4.54 70.16
N ILE A 153 18.51 -5.14 71.04
CA ILE A 153 18.45 -4.83 72.48
C ILE A 153 17.73 -6.02 73.18
N SER A 154 18.29 -6.34 74.34
CA SER A 154 18.00 -7.29 75.40
C SER A 154 16.58 -7.39 75.98
N SER A 155 16.41 -8.46 76.76
CA SER A 155 15.53 -8.60 77.96
C SER A 155 14.04 -8.79 77.64
N SER A 156 13.19 -9.49 78.38
CA SER A 156 13.23 -10.06 79.73
C SER A 156 11.92 -10.87 79.91
N THR A 157 11.97 -11.92 80.75
CA THR A 157 10.91 -12.25 81.73
C THR A 157 9.64 -13.04 81.33
N ARG A 158 9.53 -14.23 81.96
CA ARG A 158 8.38 -14.97 82.56
C ARG A 158 7.12 -15.20 81.69
N LYS A 159 6.54 -16.40 81.72
CA LYS A 159 6.03 -17.07 82.92
C LYS A 159 5.84 -18.57 82.67
#